data_AF-A0A535YVX4-F1
#
_entry.id   AF-A0A535YVX4-F1
#
_cell.length_a   1.000
_cell.length_b   1.000
_cell.length_c   1.000
_cell.angle_alpha   90.00
_cell.angle_beta   90.00
_cell.angle_gamma   90.00
#
_symmetry.space_group_name_H-M   'P 1'
#
loop_
_entity.id
_entity.type
_entity.pdbx_description
1 polymer ?
#
loop_
_entity_poly.entity_id
_entity_poly.type
_entity_poly.pdbx_seq_one_letter_code
_entity_poly.pdbx_strand_id
1 'polypeptide(L)'
;MADRNKGAAIEALLQDLSRATIGATLNQFHDVGPDDVPRAAEIRLANLRHYLDERRDADVLAVGEAAGYQGMRWSGIAFTSEYDLLRWGGPYRRSSRRPRPRKEPSGTIVHGVLEEFGAERRVILWNTLPTHPYLPGEPLSNRRPTRGEVTAGVVFAERLVDIHQPRLLVGVGRIAAETLGSRAVYVRHPAQ
;
A
#
# COMPACT_ATOMS: atom_id res chain seq x y z
N MET A 1 25.37 -1.45 -9.37
CA MET A 1 25.30 -2.35 -8.19
C MET A 1 24.19 -1.81 -7.30
N ALA A 2 23.13 -2.58 -7.07
CA ALA A 2 22.08 -2.16 -6.13
C ALA A 2 22.71 -1.87 -4.76
N ASP A 3 22.30 -0.79 -4.11
CA ASP A 3 22.71 -0.50 -2.75
C ASP A 3 22.25 -1.64 -1.84
N ARG A 4 23.20 -2.50 -1.43
CA ARG A 4 22.93 -3.67 -0.57
C ARG A 4 22.30 -3.25 0.76
N ASN A 5 22.57 -2.04 1.23
CA ASN A 5 21.97 -1.51 2.45
C ASN A 5 20.48 -1.22 2.25
N LYS A 6 20.11 -0.66 1.10
CA LYS A 6 18.72 -0.39 0.74
C LYS A 6 17.88 -1.66 0.69
N GLY A 7 18.39 -2.72 0.04
CA GLY A 7 17.72 -4.02 0.00
C GLY A 7 17.48 -4.62 1.38
N ALA A 8 18.51 -4.63 2.24
CA ALA A 8 18.38 -5.12 3.61
C ALA A 8 17.39 -4.30 4.46
N ALA A 9 17.37 -2.98 4.29
CA ALA A 9 16.44 -2.10 4.99
C ALA A 9 14.98 -2.32 4.58
N ILE A 10 14.72 -2.55 3.28
CA ILE A 10 13.40 -2.94 2.78
C ILE A 10 12.97 -4.29 3.35
N GLU A 11 13.85 -5.29 3.37
CA GLU A 11 13.51 -6.59 3.96
C GLU A 11 13.18 -6.49 5.46
N ALA A 12 13.94 -5.70 6.22
CA ALA A 12 13.64 -5.45 7.62
C ALA A 12 12.28 -4.75 7.79
N LEU A 13 11.96 -3.77 6.94
CA LEU A 13 10.65 -3.10 6.94
C LEU A 13 9.51 -4.09 6.68
N LEU A 14 9.65 -4.95 5.69
CA LEU A 14 8.64 -5.95 5.33
C LEU A 14 8.46 -7.00 6.43
N GLN A 15 9.55 -7.40 7.09
CA GLN A 15 9.49 -8.32 8.24
C GLN A 15 8.71 -7.70 9.40
N ASP A 16 9.02 -6.46 9.77
CA ASP A 16 8.31 -5.77 10.87
C ASP A 16 6.84 -5.55 10.52
N LEU A 17 6.55 -5.12 9.28
CA LEU A 17 5.18 -4.91 8.81
C LEU A 17 4.35 -6.20 8.86
N SER A 18 4.95 -7.33 8.47
CA SER A 18 4.28 -8.64 8.51
C SER A 18 3.98 -9.17 9.92
N ARG A 19 4.55 -8.55 10.96
CA ARG A 19 4.36 -8.92 12.37
C ARG A 19 3.58 -7.86 13.15
N ALA A 20 3.27 -6.73 12.52
CA ALA A 20 2.64 -5.60 13.17
C ALA A 20 1.18 -5.89 13.51
N THR A 21 0.75 -5.44 14.68
CA THR A 21 -0.66 -5.35 15.07
C THR A 21 -0.98 -3.88 15.30
N ILE A 22 -1.87 -3.32 14.48
CA ILE A 22 -2.20 -1.89 14.50
C ILE A 22 -3.69 -1.72 14.78
N GLY A 23 -4.05 -1.43 16.03
CA GLY A 23 -5.44 -1.21 16.43
C GLY A 23 -6.39 -2.34 16.02
N ALA A 24 -7.63 -1.98 15.68
CA ALA A 24 -8.66 -2.91 15.22
C ALA A 24 -8.69 -2.93 13.69
N THR A 25 -7.61 -3.45 13.11
CA THR A 25 -7.40 -3.54 11.66
C THR A 25 -6.98 -4.95 11.28
N LEU A 26 -7.18 -5.31 10.02
CA LEU A 26 -6.66 -6.56 9.46
C LEU A 26 -5.30 -6.29 8.82
N ASN A 27 -4.25 -6.97 9.30
CA ASN A 27 -2.94 -6.91 8.68
C ASN A 27 -2.88 -7.88 7.51
N GLN A 28 -3.00 -7.37 6.29
CA GLN A 28 -3.01 -8.19 5.07
C GLN A 28 -1.67 -8.92 4.79
N PHE A 29 -0.62 -8.67 5.55
CA PHE A 29 0.66 -9.37 5.43
C PHE A 29 0.82 -10.52 6.44
N HIS A 30 -0.15 -10.67 7.35
CA HIS A 30 -0.17 -11.67 8.40
C HIS A 30 -1.48 -12.47 8.40
N ASP A 31 -2.60 -11.75 8.44
CA ASP A 31 -3.93 -12.31 8.65
C ASP A 31 -4.55 -12.85 7.35
N VAL A 32 -5.38 -13.88 7.50
CA VAL A 32 -6.14 -14.49 6.40
C VAL A 32 -7.62 -14.55 6.75
N GLY A 33 -8.47 -14.29 5.77
CA GLY A 33 -9.93 -14.40 5.86
C GLY A 33 -10.49 -15.56 5.03
N PRO A 34 -11.81 -15.82 5.10
CA PRO A 34 -12.45 -16.94 4.40
C PRO A 34 -12.38 -16.84 2.88
N ASP A 35 -12.32 -15.61 2.36
CA ASP A 35 -12.24 -15.29 0.93
C ASP A 35 -10.81 -15.29 0.37
N ASP A 36 -9.81 -15.54 1.21
CA ASP A 36 -8.40 -15.61 0.81
C ASP A 36 -8.03 -17.00 0.27
N VAL A 37 -7.16 -17.04 -0.74
CA VAL A 37 -6.54 -18.30 -1.21
C VAL A 37 -5.55 -18.84 -0.17
N PRO A 38 -5.15 -20.12 -0.23
CA PRO A 38 -4.08 -20.62 0.61
C PRO A 38 -2.82 -19.75 0.48
N ARG A 39 -2.19 -19.42 1.62
CA ARG A 39 -0.98 -18.58 1.70
C ARG A 39 -1.16 -17.14 1.17
N ALA A 40 -2.37 -16.60 1.20
CA ALA A 40 -2.66 -15.24 0.73
C ALA A 40 -1.81 -14.13 1.39
N ALA A 41 -1.49 -14.25 2.69
CA ALA A 41 -0.59 -13.31 3.37
C ALA A 41 0.81 -13.31 2.74
N GLU A 42 1.37 -14.50 2.49
CA GLU A 42 2.67 -14.64 1.83
C GLU A 42 2.65 -14.14 0.38
N ILE A 43 1.54 -14.34 -0.34
CA ILE A 43 1.35 -13.79 -1.69
C ILE A 43 1.40 -12.27 -1.67
N ARG A 44 0.64 -11.63 -0.78
CA ARG A 44 0.59 -10.16 -0.65
C ARG A 44 1.93 -9.58 -0.24
N LEU A 45 2.64 -10.24 0.67
CA LEU A 45 4.00 -9.84 1.06
C LEU A 45 5.00 -10.01 -0.10
N ALA A 46 4.90 -11.08 -0.88
CA ALA A 46 5.74 -11.29 -2.06
C ALA A 46 5.46 -10.28 -3.18
N ASN A 47 4.18 -9.93 -3.40
CA ASN A 47 3.79 -8.87 -4.33
C ASN A 47 4.39 -7.53 -3.89
N LEU A 48 4.25 -7.18 -2.61
CA LEU A 48 4.78 -5.92 -2.09
C LEU A 48 6.31 -5.86 -2.20
N ARG A 49 7.00 -6.95 -1.88
CA ARG A 49 8.45 -7.07 -2.05
C ARG A 49 8.86 -6.83 -3.50
N HIS A 50 8.21 -7.50 -4.45
CA HIS A 50 8.53 -7.32 -5.87
C HIS A 50 8.22 -5.90 -6.36
N TYR A 51 7.10 -5.33 -5.91
CA TYR A 51 6.69 -3.96 -6.20
C TYR A 51 7.74 -2.93 -5.78
N LEU A 52 8.27 -3.05 -4.57
CA LEU A 52 9.34 -2.18 -4.06
C LEU A 52 10.67 -2.42 -4.80
N ASP A 53 10.93 -3.66 -5.21
CA ASP A 53 12.14 -4.02 -5.96
C ASP A 53 12.17 -3.38 -7.36
N GLU A 54 11.03 -3.39 -8.06
CA GLU A 54 10.87 -2.71 -9.35
C GLU A 54 10.94 -1.17 -9.25
N ARG A 55 10.76 -0.63 -8.04
CA ARG A 55 10.71 0.81 -7.73
C ARG A 55 11.88 1.25 -6.85
N ARG A 56 13.00 0.50 -6.87
CA ARG A 56 14.20 0.85 -6.07
C ARG A 56 14.72 2.24 -6.36
N ASP A 57 14.53 2.76 -7.57
CA ASP A 57 15.01 4.09 -7.97
C ASP A 57 13.87 5.13 -8.08
N ALA A 58 12.70 4.82 -7.52
CA ALA A 58 11.57 5.75 -7.48
C ALA A 58 11.95 7.04 -6.75
N ASP A 59 11.70 8.18 -7.40
CA ASP A 59 11.98 9.51 -6.87
C ASP A 59 10.74 10.20 -6.28
N VAL A 60 9.59 9.52 -6.30
CA VAL A 60 8.33 9.99 -5.73
C VAL A 60 7.76 8.96 -4.77
N LEU A 61 7.34 9.41 -3.59
CA LEU A 61 6.53 8.62 -2.65
C LEU A 61 5.18 9.30 -2.48
N ALA A 62 4.10 8.63 -2.87
CA ALA A 62 2.73 9.10 -2.71
C ALA A 62 2.01 8.26 -1.66
N VAL A 63 1.55 8.91 -0.60
CA VAL A 63 0.98 8.27 0.59
C VAL A 63 -0.51 8.59 0.68
N GLY A 64 -1.35 7.56 0.73
CA GLY A 64 -2.78 7.64 0.99
C GLY A 64 -3.12 7.42 2.47
N GLU A 65 -4.41 7.26 2.75
CA GLU A 65 -4.93 7.14 4.12
C GLU A 65 -4.78 5.72 4.68
N ALA A 66 -5.43 4.73 4.08
CA ALA A 66 -5.47 3.37 4.61
C ALA A 66 -5.72 2.33 3.51
N ALA A 67 -5.46 1.06 3.81
CA ALA A 67 -5.79 -0.03 2.89
C ALA A 67 -7.31 -0.15 2.71
N GLY A 68 -7.78 -0.11 1.47
CA GLY A 68 -9.20 -0.29 1.13
C GLY A 68 -9.59 -1.76 0.94
N TYR A 69 -10.83 -2.11 1.28
CA TYR A 69 -11.35 -3.48 1.17
C TYR A 69 -11.45 -4.01 -0.28
N GLN A 70 -11.42 -3.13 -1.29
CA GLN A 70 -11.46 -3.49 -2.72
C GLN A 70 -10.07 -3.51 -3.39
N GLY A 71 -9.08 -2.88 -2.76
CA GLY A 71 -7.75 -2.69 -3.32
C GLY A 71 -6.67 -3.41 -2.52
N MET A 72 -5.88 -2.62 -1.80
CA MET A 72 -4.69 -3.04 -1.05
C MET A 72 -4.89 -4.25 -0.13
N ARG A 73 -6.09 -4.43 0.45
CA ARG A 73 -6.42 -5.61 1.26
C ARG A 73 -6.13 -6.94 0.56
N TRP A 74 -6.19 -6.97 -0.78
CA TRP A 74 -5.99 -8.17 -1.60
C TRP A 74 -4.72 -8.12 -2.43
N SER A 75 -4.33 -6.95 -2.94
CA SER A 75 -3.10 -6.83 -3.74
C SER A 75 -1.83 -6.79 -2.87
N GLY A 76 -1.95 -6.24 -1.65
CA GLY A 76 -0.83 -5.88 -0.80
C GLY A 76 -0.22 -4.50 -1.08
N ILE A 77 -0.73 -3.75 -2.06
CA ILE A 77 -0.13 -2.49 -2.55
C ILE A 77 -1.17 -1.35 -2.52
N ALA A 78 -0.77 -0.18 -2.02
CA ALA A 78 -1.66 0.97 -1.87
C ALA A 78 -2.15 1.46 -3.24
N PHE A 79 -3.42 1.89 -3.31
CA PHE A 79 -4.10 2.28 -4.56
C PHE A 79 -4.03 1.24 -5.68
N THR A 80 -3.81 -0.03 -5.37
CA THR A 80 -3.73 -1.09 -6.38
C THR A 80 -4.76 -2.16 -6.07
N SER A 81 -5.68 -2.41 -6.99
CA SER A 81 -6.58 -3.56 -6.90
C SER A 81 -5.99 -4.80 -7.55
N GLU A 82 -6.57 -5.98 -7.33
CA GLU A 82 -6.12 -7.20 -8.04
C GLU A 82 -6.25 -7.05 -9.56
N TYR A 83 -7.22 -6.28 -10.03
CA TYR A 83 -7.35 -5.98 -11.46
C TYR A 83 -6.15 -5.19 -11.98
N ASP A 84 -5.72 -4.14 -11.27
CA ASP A 84 -4.58 -3.32 -11.66
C ASP A 84 -3.28 -4.12 -11.56
N LEU A 85 -3.11 -4.84 -10.44
CA LEU A 85 -1.96 -5.71 -10.16
C LEU A 85 -1.71 -6.71 -11.29
N LEU A 86 -2.76 -7.37 -11.80
CA LEU A 86 -2.62 -8.41 -12.82
C LEU A 86 -2.25 -7.83 -14.21
N ARG A 87 -2.41 -6.52 -14.44
CA ARG A 87 -1.92 -5.87 -15.67
C ARG A 87 -0.39 -5.85 -15.74
N TRP A 88 0.29 -5.84 -14.59
CA TRP A 88 1.75 -5.87 -14.53
C TRP A 88 2.34 -7.25 -14.86
N GLY A 89 1.53 -8.32 -14.86
CA GLY A 89 1.96 -9.67 -15.20
C GLY A 89 2.73 -10.38 -14.10
N GLY A 90 3.38 -11.50 -14.43
CA GLY A 90 4.20 -12.25 -13.47
C GLY A 90 5.40 -11.43 -13.00
N PRO A 91 5.80 -11.55 -11.72
CA PRO A 91 5.43 -12.57 -10.74
C PRO A 91 4.22 -12.20 -9.86
N TYR A 92 3.49 -11.12 -10.16
CA TYR A 92 2.37 -10.70 -9.33
C TYR A 92 1.22 -11.72 -9.34
N ARG A 93 0.66 -11.98 -8.16
CA ARG A 93 -0.41 -12.97 -7.97
C ARG A 93 -1.55 -12.40 -7.16
N ARG A 94 -2.75 -12.82 -7.52
CA ARG A 94 -3.97 -12.52 -6.76
C ARG A 94 -4.03 -13.31 -5.45
N SER A 95 -4.68 -12.75 -4.43
CA SER A 95 -4.84 -13.38 -3.11
C SER A 95 -6.29 -13.75 -2.78
N SER A 96 -7.27 -13.30 -3.58
CA SER A 96 -8.69 -13.61 -3.37
C SER A 96 -9.14 -14.85 -4.13
N ARG A 97 -10.10 -15.58 -3.55
CA ARG A 97 -10.79 -16.74 -4.18
C ARG A 97 -11.85 -16.33 -5.20
N ARG A 98 -12.10 -15.03 -5.38
CA ARG A 98 -13.21 -14.55 -6.23
C ARG A 98 -13.00 -14.98 -7.68
N PRO A 99 -14.06 -15.34 -8.43
CA PRO A 99 -13.92 -15.63 -9.86
C PRO A 99 -13.34 -14.45 -10.66
N ARG A 100 -13.77 -13.23 -10.31
CA ARG A 100 -13.28 -11.98 -10.93
C ARG A 100 -12.40 -11.18 -9.95
N PRO A 101 -11.25 -10.64 -10.40
CA PRO A 101 -10.44 -9.73 -9.61
C PRO A 101 -11.27 -8.55 -9.11
N ARG A 102 -10.96 -8.08 -7.90
CA ARG A 102 -11.55 -6.82 -7.42
C ARG A 102 -11.03 -5.64 -8.23
N LYS A 103 -11.90 -4.63 -8.38
CA LYS A 103 -11.59 -3.31 -8.95
C LYS A 103 -11.85 -2.27 -7.88
N GLU A 104 -10.94 -1.31 -7.77
CA GLU A 104 -11.05 -0.17 -6.85
C GLU A 104 -11.02 1.13 -7.68
N PRO A 105 -12.07 1.96 -7.67
CA PRO A 105 -12.14 3.17 -8.49
C PRO A 105 -10.96 4.13 -8.31
N SER A 106 -10.54 4.37 -7.05
CA SER A 106 -9.40 5.25 -6.77
C SER A 106 -8.09 4.71 -7.34
N GLY A 107 -7.86 3.39 -7.24
CA GLY A 107 -6.69 2.76 -7.82
C GLY A 107 -6.66 2.87 -9.33
N THR A 108 -7.79 2.63 -9.99
CA THR A 108 -7.90 2.80 -11.45
C THR A 108 -7.58 4.23 -11.89
N ILE A 109 -8.04 5.25 -11.16
CA ILE A 109 -7.72 6.66 -11.46
C ILE A 109 -6.22 6.93 -11.27
N VAL A 110 -5.64 6.51 -10.14
CA VAL A 110 -4.21 6.71 -9.84
C VAL A 110 -3.34 6.04 -10.90
N HIS A 111 -3.58 4.76 -11.21
CA HIS A 111 -2.83 4.04 -12.23
C HIS A 111 -3.01 4.64 -13.63
N GLY A 112 -4.21 5.14 -13.98
CA GLY A 112 -4.43 5.85 -15.24
C GLY A 112 -3.56 7.10 -15.38
N VAL A 113 -3.46 7.92 -14.32
CA VAL A 113 -2.57 9.09 -14.28
C VAL A 113 -1.10 8.68 -14.37
N LEU A 114 -0.69 7.66 -13.62
CA LEU A 114 0.70 7.19 -13.66
C LEU A 114 1.09 6.64 -15.04
N GLU A 115 0.18 5.94 -15.71
CA GLU A 115 0.37 5.42 -17.06
C GLU A 115 0.48 6.56 -18.09
N GLU A 116 -0.40 7.57 -18.02
CA GLU A 116 -0.38 8.76 -18.88
C GLU A 116 0.97 9.50 -18.84
N PHE A 117 1.58 9.59 -17.65
CA PHE A 117 2.88 10.25 -17.47
C PHE A 117 4.09 9.31 -17.56
N GLY A 118 3.90 8.02 -17.84
CA GLY A 118 4.99 7.02 -17.84
C GLY A 118 5.70 6.92 -16.48
N ALA A 119 4.98 7.17 -15.38
CA ALA A 119 5.51 7.34 -14.03
C ALA A 119 5.35 6.12 -13.11
N GLU A 120 4.79 5.02 -13.60
CA GLU A 120 4.50 3.80 -12.82
C GLU A 120 5.68 3.29 -11.97
N ARG A 121 6.90 3.27 -12.54
CA ARG A 121 8.11 2.82 -11.83
C ARG A 121 8.83 3.94 -11.07
N ARG A 122 8.40 5.19 -11.25
CA ARG A 122 8.97 6.36 -10.57
C ARG A 122 8.27 6.70 -9.26
N VAL A 123 7.08 6.14 -9.05
CA VAL A 123 6.22 6.45 -7.91
C VAL A 123 6.01 5.20 -7.06
N ILE A 124 6.30 5.32 -5.78
CA ILE A 124 5.88 4.36 -4.76
C ILE A 124 4.57 4.86 -4.16
N LEU A 125 3.56 3.99 -4.20
CA LEU A 125 2.26 4.16 -3.58
C LEU A 125 2.29 3.47 -2.23
N TRP A 126 1.96 4.22 -1.18
CA TRP A 126 1.90 3.74 0.19
C TRP A 126 0.70 4.31 0.94
N ASN A 127 0.46 3.89 2.18
CA ASN A 127 -0.60 4.43 3.05
C ASN A 127 -0.04 4.80 4.43
N THR A 128 -0.60 5.82 5.08
CA THR A 128 -0.26 6.15 6.47
C THR A 128 -0.66 5.02 7.41
N LEU A 129 -1.80 4.37 7.19
CA LEU A 129 -2.14 3.09 7.79
C LEU A 129 -1.93 1.95 6.78
N PRO A 130 -0.88 1.13 6.90
CA PRO A 130 -0.60 0.07 5.93
C PRO A 130 -1.49 -1.17 6.11
N THR A 131 -2.37 -1.20 7.11
CA THR A 131 -3.34 -2.28 7.37
C THR A 131 -4.78 -1.84 7.03
N HIS A 132 -5.71 -2.79 6.97
CA HIS A 132 -7.10 -2.52 6.57
C HIS A 132 -8.02 -2.26 7.77
N PRO A 133 -8.47 -1.00 8.01
CA PRO A 133 -9.51 -0.71 9.00
C PRO A 133 -10.89 -1.06 8.46
N TYR A 134 -11.66 -1.83 9.24
CA TYR A 134 -13.01 -2.26 8.91
C TYR A 134 -13.98 -2.00 10.07
N LEU A 135 -15.27 -2.01 9.79
CA LEU A 135 -16.33 -1.92 10.80
C LEU A 135 -16.44 -3.25 11.57
N PRO A 136 -16.67 -3.24 12.90
CA PRO A 136 -16.81 -4.47 13.68
C PRO A 136 -17.86 -5.42 13.08
N GLY A 137 -17.48 -6.69 12.85
CA GLY A 137 -18.36 -7.70 12.23
C GLY A 137 -18.45 -7.62 10.70
N GLU A 138 -17.91 -6.58 10.06
CA GLU A 138 -17.98 -6.37 8.61
C GLU A 138 -16.59 -6.26 7.97
N PRO A 139 -15.85 -7.37 7.80
CA PRO A 139 -14.46 -7.35 7.30
C PRO A 139 -14.30 -6.87 5.84
N LEU A 140 -15.40 -6.68 5.11
CA LEU A 140 -15.44 -6.15 3.74
C LEU A 140 -16.07 -4.74 3.69
N SER A 141 -15.72 -3.92 4.66
CA SER A 141 -16.14 -2.53 4.77
C SER A 141 -14.93 -1.63 4.96
N ASN A 142 -15.05 -0.34 4.65
CA ASN A 142 -14.05 0.65 5.04
C ASN A 142 -14.51 1.37 6.31
N ARG A 143 -13.60 1.48 7.27
CA ARG A 143 -13.76 2.39 8.42
C ARG A 143 -12.65 3.43 8.38
N ARG A 144 -12.97 4.68 8.73
CA ARG A 144 -11.95 5.71 8.90
C ARG A 144 -10.94 5.28 10.00
N PRO A 145 -9.63 5.35 9.77
CA PRO A 145 -8.65 5.01 10.78
C PRO A 145 -8.71 5.99 11.95
N THR A 146 -8.45 5.49 13.15
CA THR A 146 -8.30 6.32 14.34
C THR A 146 -6.96 7.04 14.32
N ARG A 147 -6.83 8.11 15.11
CA ARG A 147 -5.54 8.81 15.26
C ARG A 147 -4.43 7.87 15.75
N GLY A 148 -4.73 7.02 16.72
CA GLY A 148 -3.75 6.05 17.25
C GLY A 148 -3.31 5.03 16.20
N GLU A 149 -4.23 4.55 15.35
CA GLU A 149 -3.89 3.67 14.22
C GLU A 149 -3.00 4.38 13.19
N VAL A 150 -3.32 5.64 12.85
CA VAL A 150 -2.49 6.43 11.93
C VAL A 150 -1.08 6.65 12.51
N THR A 151 -0.98 7.03 13.78
CA THR A 151 0.32 7.22 14.46
C THR A 151 1.13 5.93 14.52
N ALA A 152 0.50 4.79 14.76
CA ALA A 152 1.18 3.49 14.78
C ALA A 152 1.56 3.00 13.37
N GLY A 153 0.80 3.39 12.34
CA GLY A 153 1.07 3.01 10.95
C GLY A 153 2.11 3.87 10.24
N VAL A 154 2.13 5.18 10.52
CA VAL A 154 2.96 6.13 9.76
C VAL A 154 4.44 5.82 9.86
N VAL A 155 4.88 5.19 10.95
CA VAL A 155 6.28 4.76 11.14
C VAL A 155 6.81 3.91 9.99
N PHE A 156 5.96 3.14 9.31
CA PHE A 156 6.34 2.36 8.12
C PHE A 156 6.52 3.24 6.89
N ALA A 157 5.68 4.27 6.74
CA ALA A 157 5.81 5.26 5.67
C ALA A 157 7.07 6.11 5.86
N GLU A 158 7.37 6.53 7.10
CA GLU A 158 8.59 7.28 7.43
C GLU A 158 9.85 6.47 7.14
N ARG A 159 9.86 5.17 7.46
CA ARG A 159 10.98 4.29 7.08
C ARG A 159 11.16 4.21 5.56
N LEU A 160 10.08 4.20 4.77
CA LEU A 160 10.22 4.26 3.32
C LEU A 160 10.77 5.61 2.84
N VAL A 161 10.39 6.72 3.46
CA VAL A 161 10.99 8.03 3.20
C VAL A 161 12.49 7.97 3.49
N ASP A 162 12.89 7.39 4.62
CA ASP A 162 14.29 7.29 5.01
C ASP A 162 15.11 6.39 4.05
N ILE A 163 14.53 5.27 3.61
CA ILE A 163 15.18 4.31 2.70
C ILE A 163 15.27 4.85 1.28
N HIS A 164 14.24 5.55 0.80
CA HIS A 164 14.17 5.99 -0.59
C HIS A 164 14.63 7.42 -0.83
N GLN A 165 14.64 8.27 0.21
CA GLN A 165 14.99 9.69 0.09
C GLN A 165 14.30 10.34 -1.12
N PRO A 166 12.95 10.23 -1.23
CA PRO A 166 12.24 10.66 -2.42
C PRO A 166 12.43 12.17 -2.64
N ARG A 167 12.59 12.56 -3.90
CA ARG A 167 12.64 13.98 -4.29
C ARG A 167 11.29 14.67 -4.09
N LEU A 168 10.21 13.92 -4.21
CA LEU A 168 8.85 14.41 -4.01
C LEU A 168 8.07 13.47 -3.07
N LEU A 169 7.57 14.04 -1.98
CA LEU A 169 6.64 13.37 -1.07
C LEU A 169 5.24 13.94 -1.31
N VAL A 170 4.25 13.08 -1.57
CA VAL A 170 2.87 13.48 -1.88
C VAL A 170 1.94 12.90 -0.82
N GLY A 171 1.11 13.74 -0.22
CA GLY A 171 0.00 13.32 0.65
C GLY A 171 -1.30 13.31 -0.15
N VAL A 172 -1.83 12.13 -0.43
CA VAL A 172 -3.08 11.94 -1.18
C VAL A 172 -4.25 11.92 -0.19
N GLY A 173 -4.98 13.03 -0.12
CA GLY A 173 -6.03 13.25 0.87
C GLY A 173 -5.54 13.91 2.15
N ARG A 174 -6.49 14.47 2.92
CA ARG A 174 -6.19 15.30 4.10
C ARG A 174 -5.43 14.54 5.19
N ILE A 175 -5.85 13.32 5.52
CA ILE A 175 -5.20 12.55 6.59
C ILE A 175 -3.72 12.30 6.26
N ALA A 176 -3.41 11.90 5.03
CA ALA A 176 -2.03 11.67 4.63
C ALA A 176 -1.20 12.95 4.66
N ALA A 177 -1.71 14.06 4.12
CA ALA A 177 -1.00 15.33 4.11
C ALA A 177 -0.78 15.90 5.53
N GLU A 178 -1.80 15.85 6.40
CA GLU A 178 -1.68 16.27 7.80
C GLU A 178 -0.66 15.42 8.56
N THR A 179 -0.64 14.12 8.31
CA THR A 179 0.26 13.17 8.97
C THR A 179 1.71 13.37 8.54
N LEU A 180 1.97 13.60 7.25
CA LEU A 180 3.32 13.82 6.73
C LEU A 180 3.84 15.24 6.98
N GLY A 181 2.94 16.18 7.29
CA GLY A 181 3.26 17.57 7.60
C GLY A 181 3.75 18.37 6.39
N SER A 182 4.47 19.45 6.65
CA SER A 182 4.90 20.45 5.64
C SER A 182 5.85 19.92 4.57
N ARG A 183 6.40 18.70 4.74
CA ARG A 183 7.27 18.05 3.76
C ARG A 183 6.50 17.46 2.57
N ALA A 184 5.19 17.24 2.71
CA ALA A 184 4.38 16.62 1.68
C ALA A 184 3.59 17.64 0.86
N VAL A 185 3.56 17.45 -0.46
CA VAL A 185 2.65 18.16 -1.34
C VAL A 185 1.27 17.52 -1.24
N TYR A 186 0.25 18.32 -0.91
CA TYR A 186 -1.13 17.84 -0.83
C TYR A 186 -1.74 17.65 -2.22
N VAL A 187 -2.39 16.51 -2.43
CA VAL A 187 -3.24 16.22 -3.59
C VAL A 187 -4.60 15.73 -3.09
N ARG A 188 -5.70 16.17 -3.73
CA ARG A 188 -7.06 15.72 -3.38
C ARG A 188 -7.19 14.21 -3.62
N HIS A 189 -7.87 13.52 -2.71
CA HIS A 189 -8.09 12.08 -2.85
C HIS A 189 -9.04 11.77 -4.04
N PRO A 190 -8.77 10.77 -4.89
CA PRO A 190 -9.60 10.48 -6.07
C PRO A 190 -11.06 10.10 -5.80
N ALA A 191 -11.36 9.59 -4.60
CA ALA A 191 -12.72 9.25 -4.18
C ALA A 191 -13.53 10.44 -3.62
N GLN A 192 -12.93 11.63 -3.51
CA GLN A 192 -13.55 12.82 -2.92
C GLN A 192 -13.94 13.84 -3.97
#